data_AF-A0A7W0W833-F1
#
_entry.id   AF-A0A7W0W833-F1
#
_cell.length_a   1.000
_cell.length_b   1.000
_cell.length_c   1.000
_cell.angle_alpha   90.00
_cell.angle_beta   90.00
_cell.angle_gamma   90.00
#
_symmetry.space_group_name_H-M   'P 1'
#
loop_
_entity.id
_entity.type
_entity.pdbx_description
1 polymer ?
#
loop_
_entity_poly.entity_id
_entity_poly.type
_entity_poly.pdbx_seq_one_letter_code
_entity_poly.pdbx_strand_id
1 'polypeptide(L)'
;MSLQITEIEPVPDLTIRVAYAAFPRGNPYLALRDTLGTLFTDHDFAALFSARGQPAYPPWRLALTTIMQFAEGLSDRQAADAVRARIDWKYALGLELTDAGFNFSLLSEFRSRLLAGNAELLVLETVLTHCRAHGLLKARGQQRTDSTHVLAAIRNLNRLECIGETMRAALNSLAAAAPDWLRSQLDPHWAERYQDRVQDYRLPKSKTERVRYAETIGADGFALLAAVASPTAPPVLRTLAAVNLLYRVWIQQFHALADQVRWRENAELPPATILIQSPYDPDAHFAIKRATKWTGYKVHLTETCDAEHPPLITHVETTTATITDNDVLTDIHRQLADRDKLPQHHLVDSGYMSAQALVHAATVYSIDLVGPVHADTNWQARQKQGYAAACFTIDWTTKLAICPQGHSSTYWREHQDHTGQDVIDVRWSWKVCKICPVLAQCSQKQQGSRTIKLHTETAYRALHAARQRQTTDAFRTQYTQRAGIEGTLGQCIRSNGLRSTRYIGLKKTHLQHLCTATARNVVRVIDHLTPGILRKPYKSSFSKILATGA
;
A
#
# COMPACT_ATOMS: atom_id res chain seq x y z
N MET A 1 1.69 4.76 31.89
CA MET A 1 0.33 5.02 32.41
C MET A 1 -0.33 3.68 32.70
N SER A 2 -1.13 3.60 33.77
CA SER A 2 -1.95 2.43 34.08
C SER A 2 -3.39 2.61 33.67
N LEU A 3 -3.97 1.59 33.05
CA LEU A 3 -5.38 1.59 32.70
C LEU A 3 -6.20 1.24 33.94
N GLN A 4 -7.07 2.16 34.36
CA GLN A 4 -8.14 1.87 35.29
C GLN A 4 -9.39 1.66 34.47
N ILE A 5 -9.92 0.44 34.48
CA ILE A 5 -11.11 0.11 33.71
C ILE A 5 -12.31 0.67 34.46
N THR A 6 -13.02 1.56 33.80
CA THR A 6 -14.25 2.17 34.30
C THR A 6 -15.42 1.75 33.43
N GLU A 7 -16.59 1.59 34.04
CA GLU A 7 -17.82 1.38 33.29
C GLU A 7 -18.10 2.61 32.41
N ILE A 8 -18.59 2.39 31.19
CA ILE A 8 -18.87 3.50 30.28
C ILE A 8 -20.22 4.09 30.65
N GLU A 9 -20.17 5.22 31.34
CA GLU A 9 -21.37 5.98 31.73
C GLU A 9 -22.20 6.43 30.51
N PRO A 10 -23.52 6.59 30.69
CA PRO A 10 -24.38 7.18 29.66
C PRO A 10 -23.97 8.63 29.38
N VAL A 11 -24.43 9.18 28.24
CA VAL A 11 -24.17 10.59 27.92
C VAL A 11 -24.88 11.47 28.95
N PRO A 12 -24.21 12.48 29.55
CA PRO A 12 -24.86 13.34 30.55
C PRO A 12 -26.09 14.06 30.00
N ASP A 13 -27.17 14.14 30.80
CA ASP A 13 -28.48 14.70 30.38
C ASP A 13 -28.38 16.09 29.76
N LEU A 14 -27.53 16.94 30.34
CA LEU A 14 -27.30 18.29 29.82
C LEU A 14 -26.64 18.26 28.44
N THR A 15 -25.66 17.36 28.24
CA THR A 15 -25.01 17.14 26.94
C THR A 15 -26.02 16.63 25.91
N ILE A 16 -26.89 15.68 26.29
CA ILE A 16 -27.97 15.17 25.43
C ILE A 16 -28.86 16.33 24.95
N ARG A 17 -29.39 17.12 25.91
CA ARG A 17 -30.31 18.22 25.62
C ARG A 17 -29.70 19.25 24.66
N VAL A 18 -28.45 19.65 24.90
CA VAL A 18 -27.76 20.65 24.04
C VAL A 18 -27.42 20.06 22.67
N ALA A 19 -27.00 18.80 22.59
CA ALA A 19 -26.65 18.16 21.33
C ALA A 19 -27.84 18.08 20.37
N TYR A 20 -29.00 17.60 20.83
CA TYR A 20 -30.20 17.54 19.99
C TYR A 20 -30.77 18.93 19.66
N ALA A 21 -30.63 19.92 20.56
CA ALA A 21 -31.00 21.29 20.25
C ALA A 21 -30.09 21.92 19.18
N ALA A 22 -28.79 21.62 19.20
CA ALA A 22 -27.83 22.10 18.21
C ALA A 22 -27.99 21.44 16.83
N PHE A 23 -28.44 20.19 16.79
CA PHE A 23 -28.60 19.41 15.56
C PHE A 23 -30.03 18.91 15.34
N PRO A 24 -31.01 19.81 15.13
CA PRO A 24 -32.42 19.42 14.97
C PRO A 24 -32.70 18.59 13.72
N ARG A 25 -31.76 18.53 12.77
CA ARG A 25 -31.84 17.72 11.54
C ARG A 25 -30.95 16.45 11.62
N GLY A 26 -30.43 16.13 12.80
CA GLY A 26 -29.50 15.03 13.03
C GLY A 26 -28.03 15.41 12.80
N ASN A 27 -27.14 14.57 13.33
CA ASN A 27 -25.69 14.66 13.16
C ASN A 27 -25.12 13.24 13.10
N PRO A 28 -24.12 12.95 12.23
CA PRO A 28 -23.55 11.62 12.09
C PRO A 28 -22.98 11.02 13.38
N TYR A 29 -22.37 11.83 14.26
CA TYR A 29 -21.78 11.32 15.50
C TYR A 29 -22.80 11.08 16.61
N LEU A 30 -23.89 11.84 16.63
CA LEU A 30 -25.04 11.53 17.48
C LEU A 30 -25.64 10.20 17.03
N ALA A 31 -25.95 10.07 15.74
CA ALA A 31 -26.47 8.83 15.15
C ALA A 31 -25.55 7.62 15.38
N LEU A 32 -24.23 7.83 15.27
CA LEU A 32 -23.24 6.80 15.57
C LEU A 32 -23.38 6.29 17.00
N ARG A 33 -23.41 7.21 17.96
CA ARG A 33 -23.51 6.89 19.38
C ARG A 33 -24.84 6.24 19.72
N ASP A 34 -25.94 6.73 19.15
CA ASP A 34 -27.29 6.24 19.40
C ASP A 34 -27.51 4.84 18.82
N THR A 35 -26.88 4.53 17.68
CA THR A 35 -27.11 3.28 16.94
C THR A 35 -26.10 2.19 17.27
N LEU A 36 -24.82 2.55 17.38
CA LEU A 36 -23.70 1.60 17.57
C LEU A 36 -23.08 1.68 18.97
N GLY A 37 -23.57 2.58 19.83
CA GLY A 37 -23.01 2.78 21.16
C GLY A 37 -21.59 3.35 21.12
N THR A 38 -20.70 2.79 21.93
CA THR A 38 -19.32 3.28 22.10
C THR A 38 -18.35 2.77 21.05
N LEU A 39 -18.73 1.75 20.25
CA LEU A 39 -17.89 0.92 19.37
C LEU A 39 -16.72 0.17 20.04
N PHE A 40 -16.21 0.68 21.15
CA PHE A 40 -15.04 0.19 21.86
C PHE A 40 -15.26 0.25 23.35
N THR A 41 -14.47 -0.54 24.07
CA THR A 41 -14.34 -0.53 25.52
C THR A 41 -12.87 -0.43 25.92
N ASP A 42 -12.59 -0.05 27.17
CA ASP A 42 -11.22 -0.01 27.66
C ASP A 42 -10.57 -1.40 27.69
N HIS A 43 -11.38 -2.46 27.83
CA HIS A 43 -10.93 -3.85 27.79
C HIS A 43 -10.25 -4.20 26.47
N ASP A 44 -10.73 -3.66 25.34
CA ASP A 44 -10.16 -3.93 24.00
C ASP A 44 -8.68 -3.55 23.92
N PHE A 45 -8.26 -2.55 24.71
CA PHE A 45 -6.90 -1.99 24.68
C PHE A 45 -6.07 -2.36 25.92
N ALA A 46 -6.61 -3.13 26.86
CA ALA A 46 -5.98 -3.36 28.17
C ALA A 46 -4.54 -3.91 28.07
N ALA A 47 -4.28 -4.79 27.10
CA ALA A 47 -2.96 -5.37 26.85
C ALA A 47 -1.88 -4.33 26.44
N LEU A 48 -2.28 -3.13 26.01
CA LEU A 48 -1.37 -2.06 25.57
C LEU A 48 -0.92 -1.14 26.72
N PHE A 49 -1.46 -1.32 27.92
CA PHE A 49 -1.21 -0.46 29.07
C PHE A 49 -0.61 -1.25 30.22
N SER A 50 0.20 -0.56 31.05
CA SER A 50 0.76 -1.16 32.27
C SER A 50 -0.33 -1.37 33.32
N ALA A 51 -0.18 -2.36 34.19
CA ALA A 51 -1.03 -2.50 35.37
C ALA A 51 -0.73 -1.44 36.47
N ARG A 52 0.45 -0.81 36.43
CA ARG A 52 0.91 0.18 37.44
C ARG A 52 1.38 1.48 36.79
N GLY A 53 1.08 2.62 37.43
CA GLY A 53 1.52 3.95 37.01
C GLY A 53 0.47 5.04 37.24
N GLN A 54 0.68 6.20 36.61
CA GLN A 54 -0.35 7.26 36.58
C GLN A 54 -1.56 6.83 35.74
N PRO A 55 -2.79 7.18 36.14
CA PRO A 55 -4.00 6.85 35.39
C PRO A 55 -3.92 7.27 33.91
N ALA A 56 -4.26 6.35 33.02
CA ALA A 56 -4.36 6.62 31.59
C ALA A 56 -5.69 7.32 31.27
N TYR A 57 -5.70 8.19 30.26
CA TYR A 57 -6.95 8.63 29.66
C TYR A 57 -7.64 7.44 28.96
N PRO A 58 -8.98 7.31 29.01
CA PRO A 58 -9.68 6.12 28.49
C PRO A 58 -9.34 5.83 27.02
N PRO A 59 -8.68 4.69 26.70
CA PRO A 59 -8.29 4.35 25.33
C PRO A 59 -9.46 4.19 24.37
N TRP A 60 -10.65 3.76 24.84
CA TRP A 60 -11.83 3.69 23.96
C TRP A 60 -12.19 5.07 23.38
N ARG A 61 -12.06 6.14 24.20
CA ARG A 61 -12.26 7.53 23.76
C ARG A 61 -11.19 7.95 22.76
N LEU A 62 -9.92 7.57 22.98
CA LEU A 62 -8.82 7.88 22.06
C LEU A 62 -8.99 7.16 20.71
N ALA A 63 -9.47 5.92 20.71
CA ALA A 63 -9.80 5.16 19.50
C ALA A 63 -10.91 5.85 18.70
N LEU A 64 -12.05 6.14 19.34
CA LEU A 64 -13.17 6.84 18.69
C LEU A 64 -12.75 8.23 18.20
N THR A 65 -12.00 8.98 19.00
CA THR A 65 -11.45 10.29 18.61
C THR A 65 -10.52 10.19 17.40
N THR A 66 -9.69 9.14 17.32
CA THR A 66 -8.83 8.89 16.15
C THR A 66 -9.66 8.63 14.89
N ILE A 67 -10.75 7.87 14.99
CA ILE A 67 -11.65 7.61 13.85
C ILE A 67 -12.29 8.91 13.38
N MET A 68 -12.86 9.71 14.29
CA MET A 68 -13.49 11.00 13.95
C MET A 68 -12.47 12.00 13.38
N GLN A 69 -11.27 12.04 13.94
CA GLN A 69 -10.15 12.82 13.42
C GLN A 69 -9.87 12.49 11.95
N PHE A 70 -9.77 11.20 11.62
CA PHE A 70 -9.51 10.76 10.26
C PHE A 70 -10.71 10.97 9.34
N ALA A 71 -11.94 10.81 9.85
CA ALA A 71 -13.17 11.05 9.11
C ALA A 71 -13.28 12.49 8.61
N GLU A 72 -12.82 13.45 9.42
CA GLU A 72 -12.82 14.89 9.13
C GLU A 72 -11.49 15.44 8.62
N GLY A 73 -10.45 14.61 8.52
CA GLY A 73 -9.13 15.04 8.05
C GLY A 73 -8.37 15.96 9.01
N LEU A 74 -8.69 15.96 10.31
CA LEU A 74 -8.12 16.88 11.29
C LEU A 74 -6.67 16.53 11.69
N SER A 75 -5.90 17.54 12.09
CA SER A 75 -4.64 17.36 12.83
C SER A 75 -4.91 16.95 14.29
N ASP A 76 -3.89 16.46 15.01
CA ASP A 76 -4.04 16.04 16.42
C ASP A 76 -4.50 17.21 17.31
N ARG A 77 -3.97 18.41 17.05
CA ARG A 77 -4.36 19.63 17.77
C ARG A 77 -5.83 19.98 17.51
N GLN A 78 -6.23 20.00 16.24
CA GLN A 78 -7.61 20.26 15.87
C GLN A 78 -8.58 19.22 16.43
N ALA A 79 -8.19 17.94 16.49
CA ALA A 79 -9.00 16.89 17.09
C ALA A 79 -9.16 17.10 18.60
N ALA A 80 -8.08 17.42 19.33
CA ALA A 80 -8.17 17.74 20.75
C ALA A 80 -9.03 19.00 21.02
N ASP A 81 -8.91 20.01 20.16
CA ASP A 81 -9.75 21.21 20.23
C ASP A 81 -11.22 20.91 19.90
N ALA A 82 -11.48 20.00 18.96
CA ALA A 82 -12.82 19.52 18.64
C ALA A 82 -13.47 18.80 19.84
N VAL A 83 -12.73 17.92 20.54
CA VAL A 83 -13.21 17.29 21.78
C VAL A 83 -13.58 18.34 22.83
N ARG A 84 -12.77 19.40 22.95
CA ARG A 84 -13.00 20.48 23.93
C ARG A 84 -14.22 21.33 23.59
N ALA A 85 -14.39 21.70 22.32
CA ALA A 85 -15.30 22.77 21.92
C ALA A 85 -16.61 22.28 21.29
N ARG A 86 -16.64 21.10 20.68
CA ARG A 86 -17.77 20.67 19.84
C ARG A 86 -18.72 19.73 20.57
N ILE A 87 -20.00 20.08 20.53
CA ILE A 87 -21.06 19.34 21.21
C ILE A 87 -21.30 17.94 20.61
N ASP A 88 -21.16 17.76 19.30
CA ASP A 88 -21.29 16.43 18.66
C ASP A 88 -20.18 15.47 19.10
N TRP A 89 -18.94 15.96 19.25
CA TRP A 89 -17.81 15.15 19.72
C TRP A 89 -17.96 14.81 21.21
N LYS A 90 -18.36 15.77 22.05
CA LYS A 90 -18.64 15.52 23.47
C LYS A 90 -19.77 14.49 23.64
N TYR A 91 -20.82 14.58 22.84
CA TYR A 91 -21.91 13.61 22.84
C TYR A 91 -21.41 12.19 22.50
N ALA A 92 -20.69 12.02 21.40
CA ALA A 92 -20.18 10.71 20.97
C ALA A 92 -19.24 10.06 22.01
N LEU A 93 -18.45 10.89 22.70
CA LEU A 93 -17.49 10.48 23.73
C LEU A 93 -18.09 10.36 25.14
N GLY A 94 -19.37 10.69 25.32
CA GLY A 94 -20.02 10.71 26.63
C GLY A 94 -19.32 11.65 27.61
N LEU A 95 -19.07 12.89 27.21
CA LEU A 95 -18.39 13.91 28.01
C LEU A 95 -19.37 14.99 28.49
N GLU A 96 -19.08 15.56 29.67
CA GLU A 96 -19.76 16.77 30.15
C GLU A 96 -19.42 17.99 29.28
N LEU A 97 -20.29 19.01 29.30
CA LEU A 97 -20.03 20.28 28.61
C LEU A 97 -18.79 20.99 29.15
N THR A 98 -18.54 20.87 30.46
CA THR A 98 -17.41 21.45 31.20
C THR A 98 -16.09 20.69 31.04
N ASP A 99 -16.12 19.48 30.46
CA ASP A 99 -14.92 18.66 30.28
C ASP A 99 -13.89 19.39 29.38
N ALA A 100 -12.64 19.51 29.84
CA ALA A 100 -11.58 20.25 29.14
C ALA A 100 -10.93 19.46 27.97
N GLY A 101 -11.36 18.22 27.76
CA GLY A 101 -10.76 17.26 26.85
C GLY A 101 -9.39 16.80 27.32
N PHE A 102 -8.51 16.53 26.37
CA PHE A 102 -7.19 15.98 26.64
C PHE A 102 -6.11 16.70 25.81
N ASN A 103 -4.84 16.52 26.16
CA ASN A 103 -3.72 17.09 25.39
C ASN A 103 -3.48 16.28 24.10
N PHE A 104 -3.37 16.96 22.95
CA PHE A 104 -3.21 16.32 21.63
C PHE A 104 -2.11 15.25 21.52
N SER A 105 -1.06 15.33 22.34
CA SER A 105 0.01 14.33 22.39
C SER A 105 -0.47 12.91 22.73
N LEU A 106 -1.60 12.77 23.42
CA LEU A 106 -2.17 11.47 23.75
C LEU A 106 -2.62 10.67 22.50
N LEU A 107 -2.99 11.35 21.40
CA LEU A 107 -3.35 10.67 20.14
C LEU A 107 -2.11 10.05 19.47
N SER A 108 -0.99 10.77 19.46
CA SER A 108 0.26 10.23 18.90
C SER A 108 0.84 9.13 19.79
N GLU A 109 0.74 9.25 21.11
CA GLU A 109 1.13 8.19 22.05
C GLU A 109 0.25 6.94 21.90
N PHE A 110 -1.08 7.11 21.82
CA PHE A 110 -2.01 5.99 21.60
C PHE A 110 -1.68 5.21 20.32
N ARG A 111 -1.49 5.91 19.20
CA ARG A 111 -1.08 5.27 17.93
C ARG A 111 0.29 4.60 18.02
N SER A 112 1.21 5.16 18.81
CA SER A 112 2.52 4.53 19.05
C SER A 112 2.38 3.26 19.88
N ARG A 113 1.47 3.21 20.86
CA ARG A 113 1.16 2.00 21.64
C ARG A 113 0.54 0.91 20.76
N LEU A 114 -0.38 1.26 19.85
CA LEU A 114 -0.93 0.30 18.88
C LEU A 114 0.19 -0.39 18.08
N LEU A 115 1.14 0.39 17.55
CA LEU A 115 2.27 -0.16 16.80
C LEU A 115 3.24 -0.98 17.67
N ALA A 116 3.53 -0.53 18.89
CA ALA A 116 4.41 -1.25 19.80
C ALA A 116 3.82 -2.59 20.25
N GLY A 117 2.49 -2.67 20.37
CA GLY A 117 1.75 -3.89 20.71
C GLY A 117 1.32 -4.75 19.52
N ASN A 118 1.69 -4.40 18.28
CA ASN A 118 1.20 -5.05 17.05
C ASN A 118 -0.35 -5.13 16.98
N ALA A 119 -1.02 -4.08 17.45
CA ALA A 119 -2.47 -3.98 17.55
C ALA A 119 -3.07 -2.97 16.55
N GLU A 120 -2.36 -2.62 15.48
CA GLU A 120 -2.80 -1.65 14.47
C GLU A 120 -4.15 -2.00 13.81
N LEU A 121 -4.46 -3.29 13.69
CA LEU A 121 -5.70 -3.79 13.09
C LEU A 121 -6.90 -3.77 14.03
N LEU A 122 -6.66 -3.68 15.35
CA LEU A 122 -7.69 -3.79 16.38
C LEU A 122 -8.88 -2.88 16.10
N VAL A 123 -8.59 -1.61 15.79
CA VAL A 123 -9.63 -0.59 15.56
C VAL A 123 -10.52 -0.93 14.36
N LEU A 124 -9.93 -1.42 13.26
CA LEU A 124 -10.69 -1.81 12.06
C LEU A 124 -11.49 -3.09 12.31
N GLU A 125 -10.87 -4.12 12.89
CA GLU A 125 -11.51 -5.41 13.12
C GLU A 125 -12.67 -5.32 14.12
N THR A 126 -12.55 -4.49 15.16
CA THR A 126 -13.67 -4.25 16.08
C THR A 126 -14.85 -3.60 15.36
N VAL A 127 -14.62 -2.59 14.52
CA VAL A 127 -15.69 -1.97 13.72
C VAL A 127 -16.32 -2.99 12.76
N LEU A 128 -15.52 -3.83 12.08
CA LEU A 128 -16.05 -4.87 11.20
C LEU A 128 -16.83 -5.95 11.95
N THR A 129 -16.43 -6.26 13.19
CA THR A 129 -17.16 -7.18 14.08
C THR A 129 -18.53 -6.62 14.43
N HIS A 130 -18.61 -5.34 14.79
CA HIS A 130 -19.90 -4.65 14.96
C HIS A 130 -20.73 -4.68 13.67
N CYS A 131 -20.13 -4.39 12.51
CA CYS A 131 -20.84 -4.44 11.23
C CYS A 131 -21.43 -5.83 10.96
N ARG A 132 -20.71 -6.91 11.28
CA ARG A 132 -21.19 -8.28 11.16
C ARG A 132 -22.35 -8.56 12.11
N ALA A 133 -22.25 -8.12 13.37
CA ALA A 133 -23.32 -8.29 14.37
C ALA A 133 -24.61 -7.58 13.97
N HIS A 134 -24.51 -6.44 13.26
CA HIS A 134 -25.64 -5.70 12.71
C HIS A 134 -26.08 -6.19 11.31
N GLY A 135 -25.56 -7.32 10.81
CA GLY A 135 -25.94 -7.90 9.53
C GLY A 135 -25.41 -7.16 8.29
N LEU A 136 -24.57 -6.13 8.46
CA LEU A 136 -24.03 -5.31 7.37
C LEU A 136 -22.85 -5.95 6.64
N LEU A 137 -22.25 -6.99 7.23
CA LEU A 137 -21.12 -7.72 6.67
C LEU A 137 -21.44 -9.22 6.61
N LYS A 138 -21.54 -9.75 5.40
CA LYS A 138 -21.78 -11.18 5.15
C LYS A 138 -20.49 -11.94 4.83
N ALA A 139 -20.45 -13.21 5.20
CA ALA A 139 -19.42 -14.14 4.75
C ALA A 139 -19.62 -14.48 3.27
N ARG A 140 -18.53 -14.75 2.54
CA ARG A 140 -18.56 -15.30 1.17
C ARG A 140 -19.41 -14.47 0.19
N GLY A 141 -19.42 -13.15 0.35
CA GLY A 141 -20.08 -12.21 -0.57
C GLY A 141 -19.23 -11.84 -1.78
N GLN A 142 -19.53 -10.67 -2.35
CA GLN A 142 -18.72 -10.07 -3.41
C GLN A 142 -17.80 -9.02 -2.80
N GLN A 143 -16.51 -9.10 -3.13
CA GLN A 143 -15.55 -8.06 -2.78
C GLN A 143 -14.80 -7.59 -4.02
N ARG A 144 -14.30 -6.36 -3.96
CA ARG A 144 -13.50 -5.77 -5.02
C ARG A 144 -12.23 -5.12 -4.47
N THR A 145 -11.13 -5.24 -5.20
CA THR A 145 -9.84 -4.66 -4.82
C THR A 145 -9.28 -3.72 -5.87
N ASP A 146 -8.70 -2.63 -5.39
CA ASP A 146 -7.89 -1.72 -6.19
C ASP A 146 -6.75 -1.14 -5.37
N SER A 147 -5.73 -0.65 -6.08
CA SER A 147 -4.61 0.04 -5.47
C SER A 147 -4.50 1.50 -5.89
N THR A 148 -3.91 2.32 -5.02
CA THR A 148 -3.51 3.68 -5.37
C THR A 148 -2.15 4.03 -4.79
N HIS A 149 -1.47 5.00 -5.40
CA HIS A 149 -0.16 5.46 -4.93
C HIS A 149 -0.31 6.40 -3.72
N VAL A 150 0.66 6.37 -2.82
CA VAL A 150 0.70 7.24 -1.65
C VAL A 150 2.05 7.94 -1.62
N LEU A 151 2.04 9.27 -1.55
CA LEU A 151 3.24 10.09 -1.49
C LEU A 151 3.86 10.02 -0.09
N ALA A 152 5.17 9.81 0.00
CA ALA A 152 5.90 9.83 1.26
C ALA A 152 5.93 11.25 1.87
N ALA A 153 6.02 11.35 3.19
CA ALA A 153 6.11 12.62 3.93
C ALA A 153 7.53 13.23 3.88
N ILE A 154 8.12 13.28 2.68
CA ILE A 154 9.50 13.71 2.46
C ILE A 154 9.59 14.73 1.33
N ARG A 155 10.68 15.51 1.32
CA ARG A 155 11.08 16.26 0.14
C ARG A 155 11.57 15.29 -0.93
N ASN A 156 11.14 15.47 -2.18
CA ASN A 156 11.75 14.79 -3.32
C ASN A 156 13.20 15.27 -3.49
N LEU A 157 14.16 14.35 -3.35
CA LEU A 157 15.58 14.62 -3.53
C LEU A 157 16.02 14.15 -4.91
N ASN A 158 16.82 14.95 -5.61
CA ASN A 158 17.59 14.41 -6.72
C ASN A 158 18.75 13.54 -6.19
N ARG A 159 19.44 12.82 -7.09
CA ARG A 159 20.49 11.87 -6.71
C ARG A 159 21.65 12.50 -5.92
N LEU A 160 22.03 13.73 -6.28
CA LEU A 160 23.12 14.47 -5.62
C LEU A 160 22.67 15.03 -4.27
N GLU A 161 21.44 15.53 -4.17
CA GLU A 161 20.82 15.90 -2.89
C GLU A 161 20.67 14.70 -1.96
N CYS A 162 20.34 13.51 -2.48
CA CYS A 162 20.20 12.30 -1.68
C CYS A 162 21.50 11.92 -0.97
N ILE A 163 22.63 11.87 -1.68
CA ILE A 163 23.92 11.54 -1.06
C ILE A 163 24.37 12.61 -0.06
N GLY A 164 24.20 13.90 -0.38
CA GLY A 164 24.57 14.99 0.52
C GLY A 164 23.69 15.06 1.77
N GLU A 165 22.37 14.91 1.63
CA GLU A 165 21.46 14.83 2.78
C GLU A 165 21.69 13.57 3.62
N THR A 166 22.14 12.47 3.02
CA THR A 166 22.47 11.24 3.76
C THR A 166 23.70 11.47 4.64
N MET A 167 24.75 12.11 4.10
CA MET A 167 25.91 12.52 4.90
C MET A 167 25.50 13.45 6.03
N ARG A 168 24.72 14.50 5.73
CA ARG A 168 24.19 15.44 6.71
C ARG A 168 23.36 14.76 7.79
N ALA A 169 22.50 13.80 7.44
CA ALA A 169 21.68 13.06 8.41
C ALA A 169 22.56 12.22 9.36
N ALA A 170 23.59 11.56 8.83
CA ALA A 170 24.56 10.82 9.64
C ALA A 170 25.33 11.76 10.59
N LEU A 171 25.84 12.88 10.11
CA LEU A 171 26.55 13.88 10.92
C LEU A 171 25.68 14.43 12.06
N ASN A 172 24.42 14.76 11.80
CA ASN A 172 23.51 15.21 12.86
C ASN A 172 23.22 14.12 13.90
N SER A 173 23.07 12.87 13.46
CA SER A 173 22.86 11.74 14.37
C SER A 173 24.09 11.49 15.24
N LEU A 174 25.29 11.56 14.66
CA LEU A 174 26.55 11.45 15.38
C LEU A 174 26.77 12.62 16.35
N ALA A 175 26.42 13.85 15.95
CA ALA A 175 26.53 15.03 16.81
C ALA A 175 25.66 14.91 18.07
N ALA A 176 24.46 14.34 17.94
CA ALA A 176 23.59 14.09 19.09
C ALA A 176 24.11 12.95 20.00
N ALA A 177 24.76 11.93 19.43
CA ALA A 177 25.20 10.75 20.17
C ALA A 177 26.59 10.89 20.81
N ALA A 178 27.56 11.51 20.13
CA ALA A 178 28.93 11.69 20.59
C ALA A 178 29.57 12.97 19.99
N PRO A 179 29.20 14.16 20.51
CA PRO A 179 29.63 15.44 19.94
C PRO A 179 31.15 15.65 19.98
N ASP A 180 31.83 15.27 21.07
CA ASP A 180 33.28 15.47 21.22
C ASP A 180 34.09 14.57 20.29
N TRP A 181 33.64 13.32 20.14
CA TRP A 181 34.22 12.40 19.16
C TRP A 181 34.05 12.96 17.75
N LEU A 182 32.84 13.44 17.39
CA LEU A 182 32.62 13.99 16.06
C LEU A 182 33.53 15.19 15.79
N ARG A 183 33.69 16.11 16.75
CA ARG A 183 34.59 17.27 16.63
C ARG A 183 36.03 16.87 16.28
N SER A 184 36.52 15.77 16.85
CA SER A 184 37.88 15.29 16.55
C SER A 184 38.04 14.68 15.15
N GLN A 185 36.93 14.39 14.46
CA GLN A 185 36.91 13.79 13.12
C GLN A 185 36.56 14.79 12.01
N LEU A 186 36.10 16.01 12.35
CA LEU A 186 35.62 16.96 11.36
C LEU A 186 36.74 17.48 10.45
N ASP A 187 36.56 17.30 9.14
CA ASP A 187 37.30 18.06 8.14
C ASP A 187 36.75 19.49 8.05
N PRO A 188 37.59 20.53 7.99
CA PRO A 188 37.14 21.93 7.86
C PRO A 188 36.15 22.18 6.71
N HIS A 189 36.30 21.47 5.58
CA HIS A 189 35.44 21.64 4.41
C HIS A 189 34.06 20.99 4.56
N TRP A 190 33.85 20.15 5.59
CA TRP A 190 32.55 19.53 5.83
C TRP A 190 31.51 20.54 6.32
N ALA A 191 31.95 21.58 7.04
CA ALA A 191 31.05 22.65 7.46
C ALA A 191 30.41 23.32 6.23
N GLU A 192 31.23 23.73 5.25
CA GLU A 192 30.77 24.35 4.02
C GLU A 192 29.81 23.45 3.22
N ARG A 193 30.05 22.13 3.21
CA ARG A 193 29.24 21.18 2.43
C ARG A 193 27.96 20.72 3.12
N TYR A 194 27.96 20.53 4.44
CA TYR A 194 26.90 19.78 5.14
C TYR A 194 26.22 20.55 6.29
N GLN A 195 26.74 21.71 6.71
CA GLN A 195 26.11 22.52 7.77
C GLN A 195 24.70 22.98 7.38
N ASP A 196 24.49 23.27 6.10
CA ASP A 196 23.20 23.65 5.56
C ASP A 196 22.52 22.50 4.83
N ARG A 197 21.22 22.65 4.64
CA ARG A 197 20.44 21.73 3.81
C ARG A 197 20.94 21.78 2.36
N VAL A 198 21.19 20.62 1.78
CA VAL A 198 21.63 20.48 0.38
C VAL A 198 20.46 20.79 -0.55
N GLN A 199 20.62 21.79 -1.40
CA GLN A 199 19.58 22.29 -2.30
C GLN A 199 20.13 22.44 -3.71
N ASP A 200 19.39 21.97 -4.73
CA ASP A 200 19.88 21.93 -6.12
C ASP A 200 20.43 23.27 -6.66
N TYR A 201 19.87 24.41 -6.23
CA TYR A 201 20.37 25.71 -6.70
C TYR A 201 21.80 26.03 -6.19
N ARG A 202 22.23 25.44 -5.08
CA ARG A 202 23.59 25.54 -4.50
C ARG A 202 24.57 24.53 -5.11
N LEU A 203 24.07 23.55 -5.87
CA LEU A 203 24.91 22.54 -6.49
C LEU A 203 25.60 23.09 -7.76
N PRO A 204 26.76 22.53 -8.14
CA PRO A 204 27.44 22.89 -9.38
C PRO A 204 26.53 22.81 -10.60
N LYS A 205 26.77 23.65 -11.61
CA LYS A 205 25.89 23.73 -12.79
C LYS A 205 26.25 22.71 -13.86
N SER A 206 27.53 22.48 -14.12
CA SER A 206 27.94 21.54 -15.16
C SER A 206 27.83 20.07 -14.70
N LYS A 207 27.61 19.17 -15.65
CA LYS A 207 27.55 17.72 -15.38
C LYS A 207 28.87 17.21 -14.79
N THR A 208 30.01 17.65 -15.33
CA THR A 208 31.35 17.22 -14.89
C THR A 208 31.64 17.67 -13.46
N GLU A 209 31.31 18.91 -13.10
CA GLU A 209 31.49 19.40 -11.73
C GLU A 209 30.56 18.68 -10.76
N ARG A 210 29.31 18.35 -11.17
CA ARG A 210 28.39 17.57 -10.33
C ARG A 210 28.93 16.17 -10.03
N VAL A 211 29.55 15.50 -11.02
CA VAL A 211 30.18 14.19 -10.81
C VAL A 211 31.35 14.32 -9.84
N ARG A 212 32.26 15.27 -10.06
CA ARG A 212 33.40 15.50 -9.16
C ARG A 212 32.94 15.82 -7.73
N TYR A 213 31.93 16.67 -7.58
CA TYR A 213 31.34 17.00 -6.28
C TYR A 213 30.70 15.78 -5.61
N ALA A 214 30.02 14.92 -6.37
CA ALA A 214 29.49 13.66 -5.85
C ALA A 214 30.61 12.73 -5.37
N GLU A 215 31.71 12.63 -6.10
CA GLU A 215 32.88 11.82 -5.72
C GLU A 215 33.58 12.36 -4.47
N THR A 216 33.66 13.69 -4.31
CA THR A 216 34.10 14.33 -3.06
C THR A 216 33.20 13.95 -1.89
N ILE A 217 31.87 14.04 -2.06
CA ILE A 217 30.92 13.60 -1.02
C ILE A 217 31.13 12.11 -0.73
N GLY A 218 31.31 11.29 -1.76
CA GLY A 218 31.60 9.87 -1.63
C GLY A 218 32.83 9.60 -0.77
N ALA A 219 33.95 10.29 -1.04
CA ALA A 219 35.17 10.21 -0.25
C ALA A 219 34.95 10.62 1.21
N ASP A 220 34.26 11.74 1.45
CA ASP A 220 33.92 12.21 2.80
C ASP A 220 33.16 11.14 3.60
N GLY A 221 32.15 10.50 2.99
CA GLY A 221 31.38 9.48 3.67
C GLY A 221 32.14 8.17 3.91
N PHE A 222 33.05 7.77 3.01
CA PHE A 222 33.94 6.63 3.29
C PHE A 222 34.91 6.93 4.43
N ALA A 223 35.46 8.15 4.49
CA ALA A 223 36.29 8.60 5.61
C ALA A 223 35.51 8.57 6.94
N LEU A 224 34.27 9.06 6.95
CA LEU A 224 33.40 9.00 8.12
C LEU A 224 33.10 7.56 8.56
N LEU A 225 32.76 6.68 7.61
CA LEU A 225 32.49 5.26 7.90
C LEU A 225 33.73 4.56 8.45
N ALA A 226 34.92 4.85 7.93
CA ALA A 226 36.18 4.32 8.45
C ALA A 226 36.45 4.83 9.87
N ALA A 227 36.22 6.12 10.13
CA ALA A 227 36.37 6.71 11.46
C ALA A 227 35.42 6.04 12.48
N VAL A 228 34.14 5.84 12.13
CA VAL A 228 33.17 5.15 12.99
C VAL A 228 33.53 3.66 13.20
N ALA A 229 34.13 3.03 12.20
CA ALA A 229 34.57 1.63 12.28
C ALA A 229 35.82 1.45 13.15
N SER A 230 36.59 2.52 13.43
CA SER A 230 37.80 2.45 14.23
C SER A 230 37.57 1.80 15.61
N PRO A 231 38.51 0.99 16.12
CA PRO A 231 38.47 0.49 17.50
C PRO A 231 38.39 1.59 18.55
N THR A 232 38.91 2.79 18.24
CA THR A 232 38.91 3.95 19.14
C THR A 232 37.59 4.73 19.14
N ALA A 233 36.67 4.43 18.21
CA ALA A 233 35.37 5.09 18.17
C ALA A 233 34.37 4.48 19.17
N PRO A 234 33.50 5.29 19.80
CA PRO A 234 32.48 4.79 20.71
C PRO A 234 31.60 3.71 20.05
N PRO A 235 31.44 2.52 20.67
CA PRO A 235 30.74 1.39 20.03
C PRO A 235 29.30 1.70 19.61
N VAL A 236 28.62 2.58 20.35
CA VAL A 236 27.24 2.99 20.06
C VAL A 236 27.08 3.62 18.67
N LEU A 237 28.12 4.27 18.13
CA LEU A 237 28.05 4.96 16.83
C LEU A 237 27.80 3.99 15.67
N ARG A 238 28.36 2.78 15.74
CA ARG A 238 28.14 1.72 14.75
C ARG A 238 26.70 1.21 14.73
N THR A 239 25.96 1.41 15.82
CA THR A 239 24.57 0.96 15.95
C THR A 239 23.55 2.02 15.53
N LEU A 240 23.98 3.26 15.28
CA LEU A 240 23.08 4.34 14.90
C LEU A 240 22.45 4.05 13.53
N ALA A 241 21.12 4.19 13.45
CA ALA A 241 20.36 3.96 12.22
C ALA A 241 20.85 4.83 11.06
N ALA A 242 21.23 6.09 11.32
CA ALA A 242 21.72 7.00 10.30
C ALA A 242 23.10 6.59 9.73
N VAL A 243 23.98 6.00 10.56
CA VAL A 243 25.29 5.47 10.10
C VAL A 243 25.08 4.21 9.27
N ASN A 244 24.20 3.31 9.70
CA ASN A 244 23.83 2.12 8.92
C ASN A 244 23.18 2.51 7.57
N LEU A 245 22.39 3.59 7.56
CA LEU A 245 21.79 4.13 6.35
C LEU A 245 22.84 4.75 5.42
N LEU A 246 23.79 5.51 5.97
CA LEU A 246 24.94 6.04 5.24
C LEU A 246 25.69 4.92 4.51
N TYR A 247 26.05 3.85 5.24
CA TYR A 247 26.73 2.68 4.67
C TYR A 247 25.96 2.06 3.50
N ARG A 248 24.64 1.82 3.68
CA ARG A 248 23.77 1.27 2.63
C ARG A 248 23.74 2.19 1.40
N VAL A 249 23.48 3.49 1.57
CA VAL A 249 23.45 4.45 0.47
C VAL A 249 24.80 4.51 -0.23
N TRP A 250 25.91 4.44 0.50
CA TRP A 250 27.25 4.49 -0.09
C TRP A 250 27.53 3.32 -1.01
N ILE A 251 27.19 2.09 -0.60
CA ILE A 251 27.34 0.91 -1.45
C ILE A 251 26.47 1.00 -2.70
N GLN A 252 25.26 1.56 -2.56
CA GLN A 252 24.34 1.74 -3.69
C GLN A 252 24.80 2.81 -4.68
N GLN A 253 25.55 3.81 -4.22
CA GLN A 253 25.87 5.02 -5.00
C GLN A 253 27.31 5.07 -5.51
N PHE A 254 28.25 4.38 -4.86
CA PHE A 254 29.68 4.50 -5.14
C PHE A 254 30.37 3.14 -5.32
N HIS A 255 31.52 3.18 -6.00
CA HIS A 255 32.55 2.14 -5.93
C HIS A 255 33.74 2.70 -5.14
N ALA A 256 34.20 1.94 -4.13
CA ALA A 256 35.49 2.17 -3.50
C ALA A 256 36.55 1.43 -4.33
N LEU A 257 37.38 2.19 -5.04
CA LEU A 257 38.61 1.70 -5.67
C LEU A 257 39.77 1.99 -4.72
N ALA A 258 40.91 1.31 -4.88
CA ALA A 258 42.02 1.35 -3.93
C ALA A 258 42.40 2.77 -3.47
N ASP A 259 42.45 3.73 -4.41
CA ASP A 259 42.86 5.11 -4.12
C ASP A 259 41.79 6.15 -4.48
N GLN A 260 40.62 5.74 -4.97
CA GLN A 260 39.62 6.66 -5.52
C GLN A 260 38.18 6.20 -5.29
N VAL A 261 37.27 7.18 -5.18
CA VAL A 261 35.83 6.93 -5.11
C VAL A 261 35.21 7.31 -6.45
N ARG A 262 34.53 6.35 -7.08
CA ARG A 262 33.81 6.58 -8.33
C ARG A 262 32.31 6.59 -8.08
N TRP A 263 31.63 7.62 -8.55
CA TRP A 263 30.17 7.67 -8.50
C TRP A 263 29.57 6.74 -9.56
N ARG A 264 28.65 5.85 -9.16
CA ARG A 264 28.04 4.87 -10.07
C ARG A 264 27.28 5.54 -11.19
N GLU A 265 27.22 4.92 -12.35
CA GLU A 265 26.31 5.29 -13.42
C GLU A 265 24.89 4.77 -13.15
N ASN A 266 23.89 5.31 -13.86
CA ASN A 266 22.50 4.91 -13.67
C ASN A 266 22.26 3.41 -13.95
N ALA A 267 23.02 2.81 -14.88
CA ALA A 267 22.94 1.39 -15.19
C ALA A 267 23.55 0.48 -14.11
N GLU A 268 24.38 1.04 -13.23
CA GLU A 268 25.09 0.33 -12.15
C GLU A 268 24.36 0.44 -10.80
N LEU A 269 23.25 1.19 -10.77
CA LEU A 269 22.41 1.33 -9.58
C LEU A 269 21.64 0.03 -9.31
N PRO A 270 21.40 -0.30 -8.03
CA PRO A 270 20.52 -1.40 -7.69
C PRO A 270 19.09 -1.14 -8.20
N PRO A 271 18.26 -2.20 -8.31
CA PRO A 271 16.86 -2.04 -8.71
C PRO A 271 16.11 -1.11 -7.74
N ALA A 272 15.07 -0.45 -8.26
CA ALA A 272 14.25 0.51 -7.51
C ALA A 272 13.65 -0.09 -6.23
N THR A 273 13.46 -1.42 -6.18
CA THR A 273 12.96 -2.18 -5.03
C THR A 273 13.86 -2.08 -3.80
N ILE A 274 15.16 -1.77 -3.95
CA ILE A 274 16.09 -1.61 -2.82
C ILE A 274 16.82 -0.26 -2.82
N LEU A 275 16.76 0.50 -3.91
CA LEU A 275 17.40 1.81 -4.04
C LEU A 275 16.74 2.84 -3.12
N ILE A 276 17.50 3.36 -2.15
CA ILE A 276 17.04 4.35 -1.18
C ILE A 276 16.91 5.73 -1.86
N GLN A 277 15.74 6.36 -1.73
CA GLN A 277 15.43 7.66 -2.33
C GLN A 277 15.67 8.85 -1.39
N SER A 278 15.65 8.61 -0.09
CA SER A 278 15.82 9.64 0.93
C SER A 278 16.35 9.04 2.24
N PRO A 279 17.28 9.73 2.93
CA PRO A 279 17.71 9.30 4.26
C PRO A 279 16.63 9.51 5.33
N TYR A 280 15.59 10.29 5.03
CA TYR A 280 14.54 10.62 5.98
C TYR A 280 13.34 9.68 5.94
N ASP A 281 13.22 8.85 4.89
CA ASP A 281 12.27 7.74 4.83
C ASP A 281 12.84 6.62 3.93
N PRO A 282 13.57 5.65 4.51
CA PRO A 282 14.23 4.60 3.74
C PRO A 282 13.27 3.55 3.17
N ASP A 283 12.02 3.50 3.65
CA ASP A 283 10.99 2.58 3.15
C ASP A 283 10.22 3.17 1.95
N ALA A 284 10.42 4.46 1.65
CA ALA A 284 9.77 5.14 0.54
C ALA A 284 10.54 4.88 -0.77
N HIS A 285 9.91 4.15 -1.69
CA HIS A 285 10.53 3.78 -2.96
C HIS A 285 9.96 4.59 -4.13
N PHE A 286 10.80 4.79 -5.14
CA PHE A 286 10.40 5.41 -6.39
C PHE A 286 9.70 4.39 -7.29
N ALA A 287 8.58 4.80 -7.89
CA ALA A 287 7.85 3.99 -8.85
C ALA A 287 7.30 4.83 -10.01
N ILE A 288 7.05 4.13 -11.12
CA ILE A 288 6.46 4.69 -12.33
C ILE A 288 5.26 3.83 -12.72
N LYS A 289 4.09 4.46 -12.90
CA LYS A 289 2.90 3.83 -13.48
C LYS A 289 2.43 4.71 -14.63
N ARG A 290 2.64 4.25 -15.86
CA ARG A 290 2.42 5.03 -17.09
C ARG A 290 3.23 6.33 -17.05
N ALA A 291 2.59 7.50 -17.17
CA ALA A 291 3.24 8.81 -17.08
C ALA A 291 3.44 9.31 -15.64
N THR A 292 2.80 8.67 -14.64
CA THR A 292 2.87 9.10 -13.24
C THR A 292 4.12 8.53 -12.58
N LYS A 293 4.90 9.42 -11.95
CA LYS A 293 6.10 9.10 -11.18
C LYS A 293 5.89 9.57 -9.75
N TRP A 294 6.26 8.76 -8.77
CA TRP A 294 6.17 9.15 -7.36
C TRP A 294 7.21 8.43 -6.51
N THR A 295 7.49 9.00 -5.33
CA THR A 295 8.26 8.36 -4.27
C THR A 295 7.36 8.15 -3.07
N GLY A 296 7.24 6.91 -2.61
CA GLY A 296 6.45 6.57 -1.43
C GLY A 296 5.99 5.13 -1.44
N TYR A 297 4.68 4.96 -1.28
CA TYR A 297 4.04 3.68 -0.99
C TYR A 297 2.92 3.41 -1.98
N LYS A 298 2.31 2.23 -1.82
CA LYS A 298 1.06 1.86 -2.46
C LYS A 298 0.13 1.29 -1.39
N VAL A 299 -1.16 1.60 -1.51
CA VAL A 299 -2.21 1.03 -0.66
C VAL A 299 -3.17 0.24 -1.52
N HIS A 300 -3.53 -0.96 -1.09
CA HIS A 300 -4.57 -1.79 -1.69
C HIS A 300 -5.74 -1.81 -0.72
N LEU A 301 -6.94 -1.51 -1.21
CA LEU A 301 -8.16 -1.59 -0.42
C LEU A 301 -9.05 -2.66 -1.03
N THR A 302 -9.51 -3.57 -0.19
CA THR A 302 -10.58 -4.51 -0.52
C THR A 302 -11.85 -4.08 0.18
N GLU A 303 -12.95 -4.00 -0.55
CA GLU A 303 -14.26 -3.69 0.04
C GLU A 303 -15.36 -4.62 -0.47
N THR A 304 -16.42 -4.75 0.33
CA THR A 304 -17.65 -5.42 -0.11
C THR A 304 -18.34 -4.63 -1.21
N CYS A 305 -19.01 -5.33 -2.13
CA CYS A 305 -19.78 -4.71 -3.21
C CYS A 305 -21.15 -5.36 -3.46
N ASP A 306 -21.70 -6.00 -2.44
CA ASP A 306 -23.06 -6.53 -2.47
C ASP A 306 -24.11 -5.40 -2.44
N ALA A 307 -25.14 -5.49 -3.29
CA ALA A 307 -26.07 -4.39 -3.57
C ALA A 307 -26.89 -3.91 -2.36
N GLU A 308 -27.15 -4.79 -1.39
CA GLU A 308 -28.03 -4.51 -0.25
C GLU A 308 -27.31 -3.87 0.94
N HIS A 309 -25.97 -3.85 0.94
CA HIS A 309 -25.16 -3.41 2.08
C HIS A 309 -24.23 -2.25 1.68
N PRO A 310 -23.83 -1.39 2.63
CA PRO A 310 -22.81 -0.39 2.35
C PRO A 310 -21.50 -1.07 1.92
N PRO A 311 -20.73 -0.48 1.00
CA PRO A 311 -19.42 -1.01 0.65
C PRO A 311 -18.48 -0.80 1.85
N LEU A 312 -18.14 -1.86 2.57
CA LEU A 312 -17.27 -1.83 3.74
C LEU A 312 -15.88 -2.30 3.33
N ILE A 313 -14.86 -1.52 3.66
CA ILE A 313 -13.46 -1.89 3.49
C ILE A 313 -13.14 -3.01 4.49
N THR A 314 -12.93 -4.22 3.99
CA THR A 314 -12.67 -5.44 4.78
C THR A 314 -11.19 -5.75 4.91
N HIS A 315 -10.35 -5.20 4.04
CA HIS A 315 -8.90 -5.39 4.08
C HIS A 315 -8.16 -4.17 3.55
N VAL A 316 -6.99 -3.94 4.13
CA VAL A 316 -6.07 -2.86 3.77
C VAL A 316 -4.68 -3.46 3.71
N GLU A 317 -4.03 -3.36 2.56
CA GLU A 317 -2.63 -3.74 2.40
C GLU A 317 -1.78 -2.50 2.11
N THR A 318 -0.58 -2.41 2.66
CA THR A 318 0.31 -1.28 2.43
C THR A 318 1.69 -1.78 2.08
N THR A 319 2.11 -1.48 0.85
CA THR A 319 3.36 -1.97 0.28
C THR A 319 4.27 -0.82 -0.10
N THR A 320 5.54 -1.12 -0.31
CA THR A 320 6.43 -0.18 -0.99
C THR A 320 5.93 0.05 -2.41
N ALA A 321 6.22 1.22 -2.99
CA ALA A 321 5.65 1.58 -4.30
C ALA A 321 6.02 0.64 -5.47
N THR A 322 7.06 -0.18 -5.29
CA THR A 322 7.64 -1.05 -6.32
C THR A 322 6.99 -2.42 -6.41
N ILE A 323 6.24 -2.85 -5.38
CA ILE A 323 5.53 -4.14 -5.40
C ILE A 323 4.42 -4.10 -6.44
N THR A 324 4.34 -5.14 -7.27
CA THR A 324 3.33 -5.23 -8.34
C THR A 324 1.99 -5.70 -7.77
N ASP A 325 0.88 -5.38 -8.44
CA ASP A 325 -0.45 -5.66 -7.91
C ASP A 325 -0.71 -7.18 -7.81
N ASN A 326 -0.21 -7.98 -8.76
CA ASN A 326 -0.28 -9.45 -8.74
C ASN A 326 0.40 -10.07 -7.52
N ASP A 327 1.56 -9.53 -7.11
CA ASP A 327 2.35 -10.09 -6.00
C ASP A 327 1.63 -9.97 -4.64
N VAL A 328 0.69 -9.02 -4.52
CA VAL A 328 -0.03 -8.73 -3.28
C VAL A 328 -1.28 -9.60 -3.11
N LEU A 329 -1.83 -10.15 -4.20
CA LEU A 329 -3.13 -10.82 -4.18
C LEU A 329 -3.17 -12.02 -3.23
N THR A 330 -2.12 -12.84 -3.24
CA THR A 330 -2.00 -14.01 -2.37
C THR A 330 -2.03 -13.63 -0.90
N ASP A 331 -1.31 -12.56 -0.53
CA ASP A 331 -1.31 -12.05 0.85
C ASP A 331 -2.67 -11.45 1.24
N ILE A 332 -3.37 -10.78 0.31
CA ILE A 332 -4.74 -10.30 0.54
C ILE A 332 -5.66 -11.49 0.85
N HIS A 333 -5.64 -12.56 0.04
CA HIS A 333 -6.50 -13.72 0.26
C HIS A 333 -6.17 -14.43 1.57
N ARG A 334 -4.88 -14.62 1.88
CA ARG A 334 -4.42 -15.19 3.16
C ARG A 334 -4.95 -14.39 4.35
N GLN A 335 -4.78 -13.07 4.33
CA GLN A 335 -5.20 -12.20 5.42
C GLN A 335 -6.73 -12.13 5.57
N LEU A 336 -7.47 -12.18 4.46
CA LEU A 336 -8.94 -12.32 4.48
C LEU A 336 -9.36 -13.68 5.05
N ALA A 337 -8.64 -14.77 4.75
CA ALA A 337 -8.88 -16.09 5.30
C ALA A 337 -8.66 -16.13 6.81
N ASP A 338 -7.52 -15.61 7.29
CA ASP A 338 -7.16 -15.54 8.70
C ASP A 338 -8.22 -14.82 9.56
N ARG A 339 -9.04 -13.97 8.93
CA ARG A 339 -10.04 -13.11 9.58
C ARG A 339 -11.48 -13.49 9.21
N ASP A 340 -11.69 -14.64 8.57
CA ASP A 340 -13.00 -15.14 8.15
C ASP A 340 -13.79 -14.12 7.30
N LYS A 341 -13.10 -13.51 6.32
CA LYS A 341 -13.64 -12.45 5.45
C LYS A 341 -13.47 -12.76 3.97
N LEU A 342 -13.22 -14.02 3.61
CA LEU A 342 -13.07 -14.43 2.21
C LEU A 342 -14.34 -14.14 1.40
N PRO A 343 -14.22 -13.53 0.20
CA PRO A 343 -15.32 -13.44 -0.74
C PRO A 343 -15.56 -14.76 -1.46
N GLN A 344 -16.76 -14.95 -2.00
CA GLN A 344 -17.00 -15.96 -3.03
C GLN A 344 -16.54 -15.45 -4.39
N HIS A 345 -16.82 -14.19 -4.72
CA HIS A 345 -16.38 -13.54 -5.95
C HIS A 345 -15.49 -12.35 -5.62
N HIS A 346 -14.28 -12.34 -6.18
CA HIS A 346 -13.33 -11.26 -5.97
C HIS A 346 -13.05 -10.52 -7.28
N LEU A 347 -13.56 -9.30 -7.38
CA LEU A 347 -13.44 -8.45 -8.55
C LEU A 347 -12.13 -7.64 -8.49
N VAL A 348 -11.27 -7.80 -9.48
CA VAL A 348 -9.94 -7.15 -9.51
C VAL A 348 -9.63 -6.57 -10.89
N ASP A 349 -8.70 -5.62 -10.96
CA ASP A 349 -8.20 -5.14 -12.26
C ASP A 349 -7.26 -6.16 -12.91
N SER A 350 -6.86 -5.90 -14.16
CA SER A 350 -5.94 -6.79 -14.89
C SER A 350 -4.58 -6.94 -14.23
N GLY A 351 -4.17 -5.98 -13.40
CA GLY A 351 -2.89 -6.00 -12.69
C GLY A 351 -2.79 -7.11 -11.64
N TYR A 352 -3.93 -7.60 -11.14
CA TYR A 352 -4.01 -8.76 -10.24
C TYR A 352 -4.23 -10.09 -10.98
N MET A 353 -4.41 -10.07 -12.31
CA MET A 353 -4.80 -11.25 -13.07
C MET A 353 -3.59 -11.97 -13.67
N SER A 354 -3.32 -13.18 -13.18
CA SER A 354 -2.36 -14.12 -13.75
C SER A 354 -2.93 -15.54 -13.78
N ALA A 355 -2.34 -16.42 -14.61
CA ALA A 355 -2.77 -17.82 -14.68
C ALA A 355 -2.63 -18.53 -13.32
N GLN A 356 -1.55 -18.22 -12.60
CA GLN A 356 -1.30 -18.74 -11.25
C GLN A 356 -2.28 -18.15 -10.23
N ALA A 357 -2.57 -16.85 -10.29
CA ALA A 357 -3.54 -16.21 -9.39
C ALA A 357 -4.94 -16.84 -9.53
N LEU A 358 -5.39 -17.11 -10.77
CA LEU A 358 -6.66 -17.78 -11.04
C LEU A 358 -6.73 -19.16 -10.38
N VAL A 359 -5.70 -19.99 -10.57
CA VAL A 359 -5.65 -21.34 -9.98
C VAL A 359 -5.58 -21.25 -8.46
N HIS A 360 -4.67 -20.44 -7.92
CA HIS A 360 -4.43 -20.34 -6.49
C HIS A 360 -5.68 -19.84 -5.74
N ALA A 361 -6.34 -18.80 -6.24
CA ALA A 361 -7.57 -18.28 -5.66
C ALA A 361 -8.67 -19.37 -5.59
N ALA A 362 -8.83 -20.13 -6.69
CA ALA A 362 -9.85 -21.17 -6.77
C ALA A 362 -9.53 -22.41 -5.91
N THR A 363 -8.28 -22.89 -5.91
CA THR A 363 -7.93 -24.17 -5.25
C THR A 363 -7.64 -24.01 -3.77
N VAL A 364 -7.03 -22.90 -3.34
CA VAL A 364 -6.62 -22.70 -1.94
C VAL A 364 -7.72 -22.03 -1.14
N TYR A 365 -8.37 -21.01 -1.71
CA TYR A 365 -9.34 -20.17 -0.99
C TYR A 365 -10.78 -20.33 -1.49
N SER A 366 -11.01 -21.18 -2.50
CA SER A 366 -12.33 -21.34 -3.14
C SER A 366 -12.94 -20.00 -3.59
N ILE A 367 -12.11 -19.08 -4.08
CA ILE A 367 -12.52 -17.76 -4.58
C ILE A 367 -12.65 -17.83 -6.11
N ASP A 368 -13.78 -17.34 -6.62
CA ASP A 368 -13.92 -17.01 -8.04
C ASP A 368 -13.30 -15.63 -8.30
N LEU A 369 -12.10 -15.61 -8.90
CA LEU A 369 -11.39 -14.38 -9.23
C LEU A 369 -11.89 -13.81 -10.57
N VAL A 370 -12.46 -12.61 -10.52
CA VAL A 370 -13.14 -11.98 -11.65
C VAL A 370 -12.38 -10.72 -12.07
N GLY A 371 -11.70 -10.79 -13.21
CA GLY A 371 -11.00 -9.63 -13.77
C GLY A 371 -10.59 -9.87 -15.22
N PRO A 372 -10.30 -8.79 -15.97
CA PRO A 372 -9.84 -8.90 -17.34
C PRO A 372 -8.44 -9.51 -17.36
N VAL A 373 -8.28 -10.60 -18.10
CA VAL A 373 -6.96 -11.22 -18.30
C VAL A 373 -6.26 -10.54 -19.47
N HIS A 374 -4.97 -10.27 -19.31
CA HIS A 374 -4.19 -9.62 -20.37
C HIS A 374 -4.20 -10.47 -21.66
N ALA A 375 -4.39 -9.78 -22.79
CA ALA A 375 -4.17 -10.36 -24.10
C ALA A 375 -2.71 -10.78 -24.25
N ASP A 376 -2.45 -11.84 -25.02
CA ASP A 376 -1.08 -12.28 -25.31
C ASP A 376 -0.30 -11.13 -25.98
N THR A 377 0.76 -10.66 -25.30
CA THR A 377 1.56 -9.52 -25.74
C THR A 377 2.66 -9.89 -26.73
N ASN A 378 2.83 -11.18 -27.03
CA ASN A 378 3.80 -11.60 -28.04
C ASN A 378 3.47 -10.99 -29.41
N TRP A 379 4.50 -10.66 -30.19
CA TRP A 379 4.30 -9.99 -31.47
C TRP A 379 3.41 -10.79 -32.44
N GLN A 380 3.46 -12.12 -32.36
CA GLN A 380 2.60 -13.01 -33.15
C GLN A 380 1.12 -12.76 -32.87
N ALA A 381 0.77 -12.63 -31.58
CA ALA A 381 -0.59 -12.32 -31.15
C ALA A 381 -0.99 -10.87 -31.48
N ARG A 382 -0.06 -9.91 -31.35
CA ARG A 382 -0.31 -8.49 -31.67
C ARG A 382 -0.60 -8.25 -33.15
N GLN A 383 0.09 -8.93 -34.05
CA GLN A 383 -0.11 -8.77 -35.50
C GLN A 383 -1.37 -9.46 -36.01
N LYS A 384 -2.05 -10.28 -35.19
CA LYS A 384 -3.24 -11.09 -35.53
C LYS A 384 -3.08 -12.08 -36.71
N GLN A 385 -1.95 -12.04 -37.41
CA GLN A 385 -1.56 -12.91 -38.52
C GLN A 385 -0.42 -13.87 -38.14
N GLY A 386 0.17 -13.72 -36.96
CA GLY A 386 1.24 -14.59 -36.47
C GLY A 386 0.71 -15.77 -35.64
N TYR A 387 1.44 -16.89 -35.65
CA TYR A 387 1.06 -18.09 -34.89
C TYR A 387 1.45 -17.96 -33.41
N ALA A 388 0.56 -17.39 -32.60
CA ALA A 388 0.70 -17.31 -31.13
C ALA A 388 0.57 -18.68 -30.45
N ALA A 389 0.90 -18.79 -29.16
CA ALA A 389 0.82 -20.06 -28.43
C ALA A 389 -0.59 -20.68 -28.45
N ALA A 390 -1.63 -19.84 -28.46
CA ALA A 390 -3.03 -20.27 -28.56
C ALA A 390 -3.39 -20.96 -29.90
N CYS A 391 -2.56 -20.84 -30.94
CA CYS A 391 -2.76 -21.51 -32.22
C CYS A 391 -2.26 -22.97 -32.22
N PHE A 392 -1.54 -23.39 -31.18
CA PHE A 392 -0.97 -24.72 -31.08
C PHE A 392 -1.91 -25.63 -30.29
N THR A 393 -2.14 -26.85 -30.78
CA THR A 393 -2.92 -27.86 -30.07
C THR A 393 -2.01 -28.58 -29.09
N ILE A 394 -2.36 -28.58 -27.81
CA ILE A 394 -1.55 -29.18 -26.75
C ILE A 394 -2.23 -30.47 -26.28
N ASP A 395 -1.50 -31.58 -26.38
CA ASP A 395 -1.84 -32.85 -25.74
C ASP A 395 -1.02 -33.00 -24.46
N TRP A 396 -1.67 -32.76 -23.32
CA TRP A 396 -1.07 -32.85 -22.00
C TRP A 396 -0.78 -34.29 -21.58
N THR A 397 -1.51 -35.27 -22.12
CA THR A 397 -1.36 -36.70 -21.79
C THR A 397 -0.08 -37.26 -22.39
N THR A 398 0.13 -36.99 -23.69
CA THR A 398 1.33 -37.43 -24.40
C THR A 398 2.49 -36.45 -24.30
N LYS A 399 2.29 -35.30 -23.63
CA LYS A 399 3.27 -34.20 -23.50
C LYS A 399 3.81 -33.74 -24.85
N LEU A 400 2.89 -33.53 -25.79
CA LEU A 400 3.18 -33.10 -27.17
C LEU A 400 2.37 -31.86 -27.52
N ALA A 401 2.95 -30.98 -28.32
CA ALA A 401 2.20 -29.88 -28.95
C ALA A 401 2.30 -29.97 -30.48
N ILE A 402 1.17 -29.80 -31.14
CA ILE A 402 1.04 -29.83 -32.60
C ILE A 402 0.96 -28.39 -33.09
N CYS A 403 1.82 -28.03 -34.03
CA CYS A 403 1.80 -26.70 -34.63
C CYS A 403 0.65 -26.56 -35.64
N PRO A 404 0.27 -25.33 -36.01
CA PRO A 404 -0.77 -25.06 -37.01
C PRO A 404 -0.53 -25.70 -38.39
N GLN A 405 0.70 -26.13 -38.67
CA GLN A 405 1.07 -26.84 -39.91
C GLN A 405 1.08 -28.38 -39.71
N GLY A 406 0.58 -28.88 -38.58
CA GLY A 406 0.45 -30.31 -38.29
C GLY A 406 1.71 -30.99 -37.73
N HIS A 407 2.80 -30.27 -37.48
CA HIS A 407 4.04 -30.87 -36.97
C HIS A 407 4.09 -30.95 -35.45
N SER A 408 4.45 -32.12 -34.92
CA SER A 408 4.62 -32.35 -33.49
C SER A 408 5.92 -31.75 -32.93
N SER A 409 5.87 -31.32 -31.67
CA SER A 409 7.03 -30.88 -30.91
C SER A 409 8.02 -32.03 -30.70
N THR A 410 9.31 -31.70 -30.60
CA THR A 410 10.38 -32.67 -30.35
C THR A 410 10.99 -32.54 -28.96
N TYR A 411 10.49 -31.60 -28.16
CA TYR A 411 11.02 -31.29 -26.83
C TYR A 411 9.92 -30.75 -25.95
N TRP A 412 9.86 -31.25 -24.72
CA TRP A 412 8.94 -30.85 -23.66
C TRP A 412 9.71 -30.88 -22.34
N ARG A 413 9.83 -29.73 -21.67
CA ARG A 413 10.49 -29.65 -20.36
C ARG A 413 9.70 -28.80 -19.39
N GLU A 414 9.25 -29.45 -18.33
CA GLU A 414 8.75 -28.81 -17.12
C GLU A 414 9.95 -28.34 -16.28
N HIS A 415 9.92 -27.08 -15.85
CA HIS A 415 10.90 -26.50 -14.95
C HIS A 415 10.30 -25.28 -14.25
N GLN A 416 10.97 -24.80 -13.21
CA GLN A 416 10.68 -23.50 -12.63
C GLN A 416 11.48 -22.43 -13.36
N ASP A 417 10.82 -21.33 -13.71
CA ASP A 417 11.51 -20.18 -14.26
C ASP A 417 12.27 -19.41 -13.16
N HIS A 418 12.93 -18.31 -13.54
CA HIS A 418 13.70 -17.47 -12.62
C HIS A 418 12.83 -16.77 -11.55
N THR A 419 11.50 -16.83 -11.67
CA THR A 419 10.55 -16.34 -10.67
C THR A 419 10.01 -17.47 -9.78
N GLY A 420 10.49 -18.70 -9.98
CA GLY A 420 10.03 -19.89 -9.25
C GLY A 420 8.70 -20.45 -9.77
N GLN A 421 8.21 -19.97 -10.92
CA GLN A 421 6.93 -20.42 -11.48
C GLN A 421 7.11 -21.68 -12.33
N ASP A 422 6.25 -22.67 -12.12
CA ASP A 422 6.21 -23.87 -12.96
C ASP A 422 5.77 -23.52 -14.38
N VAL A 423 6.67 -23.77 -15.33
CA VAL A 423 6.48 -23.51 -16.75
C VAL A 423 6.94 -24.70 -17.58
N ILE A 424 6.40 -24.78 -18.78
CA ILE A 424 6.72 -25.84 -19.75
C ILE A 424 7.31 -25.20 -21.00
N ASP A 425 8.56 -25.53 -21.28
CA ASP A 425 9.20 -25.17 -22.54
C ASP A 425 8.94 -26.26 -23.59
N VAL A 426 8.29 -25.87 -24.68
CA VAL A 426 7.99 -26.76 -25.80
C VAL A 426 8.68 -26.27 -27.06
N ARG A 427 9.42 -27.16 -27.73
CA ARG A 427 10.25 -26.80 -28.88
C ARG A 427 10.08 -27.79 -30.03
N TRP A 428 10.15 -27.25 -31.25
CA TRP A 428 10.10 -28.01 -32.50
C TRP A 428 11.49 -28.26 -33.07
N SER A 429 11.60 -29.20 -34.01
CA SER A 429 12.85 -29.42 -34.74
C SER A 429 13.16 -28.26 -35.68
N TRP A 430 14.40 -27.78 -35.65
CA TRP A 430 14.86 -26.75 -36.59
C TRP A 430 14.78 -27.20 -38.05
N LYS A 431 15.03 -28.50 -38.31
CA LYS A 431 14.95 -29.07 -39.66
C LYS A 431 13.57 -28.89 -40.28
N VAL A 432 12.52 -29.02 -39.47
CA VAL A 432 11.12 -28.83 -39.86
C VAL A 432 10.79 -27.34 -39.98
N CYS A 433 11.17 -26.52 -38.99
CA CYS A 433 10.86 -25.09 -39.01
C CYS A 433 11.55 -24.33 -40.17
N LYS A 434 12.78 -24.69 -40.54
CA LYS A 434 13.56 -23.98 -41.56
C LYS A 434 12.91 -24.03 -42.95
N ILE A 435 12.27 -25.14 -43.29
CA ILE A 435 11.60 -25.35 -44.59
C ILE A 435 10.11 -24.97 -44.55
N CYS A 436 9.62 -24.48 -43.42
CA CYS A 436 8.20 -24.19 -43.23
C CYS A 436 7.82 -22.91 -43.99
N PRO A 437 6.78 -22.93 -44.86
CA PRO A 437 6.40 -21.79 -45.70
C PRO A 437 5.91 -20.58 -44.88
N VAL A 438 5.45 -20.82 -43.64
CA VAL A 438 4.93 -19.78 -42.74
C VAL A 438 5.91 -19.37 -41.63
N LEU A 439 7.20 -19.69 -41.79
CA LEU A 439 8.22 -19.39 -40.77
C LEU A 439 8.23 -17.91 -40.36
N ALA A 440 8.10 -16.99 -41.32
CA ALA A 440 8.07 -15.55 -41.08
C ALA A 440 6.89 -15.10 -40.19
N GLN A 441 5.77 -15.83 -40.20
CA GLN A 441 4.60 -15.58 -39.34
C GLN A 441 4.74 -16.27 -37.96
N CYS A 442 5.68 -17.22 -37.82
CA CYS A 442 5.86 -18.03 -36.61
C CYS A 442 7.04 -17.57 -35.76
N SER A 443 8.17 -17.19 -36.36
CA SER A 443 9.41 -16.79 -35.67
C SER A 443 10.16 -15.69 -36.42
N GLN A 444 10.68 -14.70 -35.68
CA GLN A 444 11.56 -13.65 -36.20
C GLN A 444 13.05 -13.96 -36.00
N LYS A 445 13.39 -15.07 -35.32
CA LYS A 445 14.79 -15.47 -35.13
C LYS A 445 15.35 -16.00 -36.45
N GLN A 446 16.43 -15.39 -36.94
CA GLN A 446 17.12 -15.82 -38.17
C GLN A 446 17.71 -17.24 -38.06
N GLN A 447 18.05 -17.67 -36.83
CA GLN A 447 18.46 -19.03 -36.51
C GLN A 447 17.75 -19.49 -35.23
N GLY A 448 17.08 -20.64 -35.31
CA GLY A 448 16.43 -21.27 -34.16
C GLY A 448 15.04 -21.80 -34.48
N SER A 449 14.76 -22.99 -33.97
CA SER A 449 13.43 -23.59 -34.01
C SER A 449 12.42 -22.81 -33.16
N ARG A 450 11.14 -22.90 -33.54
CA ARG A 450 10.05 -22.40 -32.71
C ARG A 450 10.15 -22.98 -31.30
N THR A 451 10.02 -22.12 -30.29
CA THR A 451 9.89 -22.48 -28.88
C THR A 451 8.72 -21.68 -28.32
N ILE A 452 7.83 -22.34 -27.59
CA ILE A 452 6.77 -21.69 -26.83
C ILE A 452 6.93 -22.03 -25.35
N LYS A 453 6.58 -21.07 -24.50
CA LYS A 453 6.44 -21.28 -23.06
C LYS A 453 4.96 -21.44 -22.74
N LEU A 454 4.62 -22.50 -22.03
CA LEU A 454 3.28 -22.80 -21.58
C LEU A 454 3.24 -22.79 -20.05
N HIS A 455 2.08 -22.42 -19.50
CA HIS A 455 1.79 -22.69 -18.10
C HIS A 455 1.51 -24.18 -17.89
N THR A 456 1.47 -24.63 -16.63
CA THR A 456 0.95 -25.96 -16.28
C THR A 456 -0.46 -26.16 -16.83
N GLU A 457 -0.89 -27.41 -17.02
CA GLU A 457 -2.19 -27.72 -17.61
C GLU A 457 -3.34 -26.98 -16.89
N THR A 458 -3.34 -27.02 -15.56
CA THR A 458 -4.36 -26.37 -14.73
C THR A 458 -4.40 -24.86 -14.94
N ALA A 459 -3.23 -24.21 -14.92
CA ALA A 459 -3.11 -22.76 -15.13
C ALA A 459 -3.43 -22.34 -16.58
N TYR A 460 -3.03 -23.13 -17.57
CA TYR A 460 -3.38 -22.92 -18.96
C TYR A 460 -4.90 -22.98 -19.16
N ARG A 461 -5.56 -24.03 -18.65
CA ARG A 461 -7.01 -24.20 -18.74
C ARG A 461 -7.75 -23.07 -18.03
N ALA A 462 -7.31 -22.68 -16.82
CA ALA A 462 -7.90 -21.57 -16.08
C ALA A 462 -7.81 -20.24 -16.85
N LEU A 463 -6.64 -19.93 -17.42
CA LEU A 463 -6.45 -18.72 -18.22
C LEU A 463 -7.32 -18.71 -19.49
N HIS A 464 -7.43 -19.84 -20.19
CA HIS A 464 -8.29 -19.98 -21.36
C HIS A 464 -9.78 -19.85 -21.01
N ALA A 465 -10.23 -20.48 -19.92
CA ALA A 465 -11.58 -20.33 -19.42
C ALA A 465 -11.90 -18.87 -19.05
N ALA A 466 -10.98 -18.16 -18.38
CA ALA A 466 -11.14 -16.74 -18.08
C ALA A 466 -11.23 -15.87 -19.36
N ARG A 467 -10.42 -16.17 -20.39
CA ARG A 467 -10.48 -15.48 -21.69
C ARG A 467 -11.80 -15.68 -22.42
N GLN A 468 -12.41 -16.85 -22.31
CA GLN A 468 -13.75 -17.11 -22.86
C GLN A 468 -14.82 -16.43 -22.01
N ARG A 469 -14.74 -16.54 -20.68
CA ARG A 469 -15.70 -15.91 -19.76
C ARG A 469 -15.79 -14.40 -19.99
N GLN A 470 -14.66 -13.70 -20.17
CA GLN A 470 -14.67 -12.25 -20.33
C GLN A 470 -15.36 -11.72 -21.60
N THR A 471 -15.64 -12.59 -22.59
CA THR A 471 -16.41 -12.18 -23.79
C THR A 471 -17.92 -12.23 -23.57
N THR A 472 -18.38 -12.89 -22.50
CA THR A 472 -19.80 -13.07 -22.19
C THR A 472 -20.43 -11.79 -21.60
N ASP A 473 -21.72 -11.57 -21.86
CA ASP A 473 -22.45 -10.45 -21.27
C ASP A 473 -22.64 -10.61 -19.76
N ALA A 474 -22.76 -11.84 -19.26
CA ALA A 474 -22.82 -12.13 -17.82
C ALA A 474 -21.55 -11.61 -17.10
N PHE A 475 -20.37 -11.84 -17.67
CA PHE A 475 -19.13 -11.29 -17.13
C PHE A 475 -19.12 -9.76 -17.16
N ARG A 476 -19.52 -9.14 -18.28
CA ARG A 476 -19.55 -7.68 -18.40
C ARG A 476 -20.44 -7.06 -17.33
N THR A 477 -21.64 -7.61 -17.13
CA THR A 477 -22.59 -7.17 -16.10
C THR A 477 -22.01 -7.30 -14.70
N GLN A 478 -21.43 -8.45 -14.35
CA GLN A 478 -20.80 -8.66 -13.05
C GLN A 478 -19.62 -7.69 -12.84
N TYR A 479 -18.75 -7.56 -13.84
CA TYR A 479 -17.54 -6.75 -13.76
C TYR A 479 -17.81 -5.24 -13.66
N THR A 480 -18.99 -4.74 -14.07
CA THR A 480 -19.36 -3.33 -13.88
C THR A 480 -19.29 -2.89 -12.41
N GLN A 481 -19.55 -3.82 -11.47
CA GLN A 481 -19.47 -3.54 -10.04
C GLN A 481 -18.06 -3.20 -9.58
N ARG A 482 -17.00 -3.55 -10.34
CA ARG A 482 -15.63 -3.17 -10.00
C ARG A 482 -15.52 -1.65 -9.87
N ALA A 483 -16.11 -0.87 -10.79
CA ALA A 483 -15.88 0.57 -10.89
C ALA A 483 -16.14 1.36 -9.59
N GLY A 484 -17.00 0.87 -8.69
CA GLY A 484 -17.30 1.58 -7.45
C GLY A 484 -16.11 1.75 -6.49
N ILE A 485 -15.06 0.91 -6.56
CA ILE A 485 -13.85 1.06 -5.73
C ILE A 485 -13.09 2.36 -6.06
N GLU A 486 -13.21 2.87 -7.29
CA GLU A 486 -12.65 4.17 -7.67
C GLU A 486 -13.31 5.30 -6.86
N GLY A 487 -14.61 5.16 -6.58
CA GLY A 487 -15.36 6.02 -5.68
C GLY A 487 -14.80 5.98 -4.26
N THR A 488 -14.51 4.79 -3.75
CA THR A 488 -13.90 4.58 -2.42
C THR A 488 -12.52 5.21 -2.31
N LEU A 489 -11.63 4.89 -3.25
CA LEU A 489 -10.31 5.51 -3.31
C LEU A 489 -10.42 7.03 -3.42
N GLY A 490 -11.31 7.53 -4.27
CA GLY A 490 -11.57 8.96 -4.42
C GLY A 490 -12.07 9.62 -3.13
N GLN A 491 -12.94 8.96 -2.37
CA GLN A 491 -13.41 9.45 -1.07
C GLN A 491 -12.30 9.48 -0.05
N CYS A 492 -11.54 8.39 0.10
CA CYS A 492 -10.40 8.32 1.03
C CYS A 492 -9.32 9.36 0.70
N ILE A 493 -9.04 9.59 -0.59
CA ILE A 493 -8.09 10.61 -1.04
C ILE A 493 -8.59 12.01 -0.72
N ARG A 494 -9.82 12.36 -1.12
CA ARG A 494 -10.33 13.75 -1.04
C ARG A 494 -10.79 14.14 0.36
N SER A 495 -11.34 13.20 1.13
CA SER A 495 -11.98 13.48 2.42
C SER A 495 -11.07 13.14 3.60
N ASN A 496 -10.20 12.13 3.47
CA ASN A 496 -9.39 11.61 4.58
C ASN A 496 -7.88 11.80 4.37
N GLY A 497 -7.47 12.35 3.23
CA GLY A 497 -6.07 12.67 2.95
C GLY A 497 -5.20 11.47 2.55
N LEU A 498 -5.79 10.39 2.02
CA LEU A 498 -5.06 9.14 1.69
C LEU A 498 -3.90 9.32 0.69
N ARG A 499 -3.91 10.37 -0.16
CA ARG A 499 -2.89 10.56 -1.20
C ARG A 499 -1.48 10.77 -0.64
N SER A 500 -1.36 11.27 0.59
CA SER A 500 -0.07 11.51 1.23
C SER A 500 -0.04 10.91 2.61
N THR A 501 1.07 10.26 2.97
CA THR A 501 1.29 9.85 4.36
C THR A 501 1.60 11.07 5.22
N ARG A 502 1.15 11.02 6.48
CA ARG A 502 1.48 11.95 7.57
C ARG A 502 2.69 11.47 8.35
N TYR A 503 3.18 10.26 8.06
CA TYR A 503 4.20 9.58 8.83
C TYR A 503 5.38 9.16 7.97
N ILE A 504 6.47 8.82 8.65
CA ILE A 504 7.68 8.25 8.07
C ILE A 504 7.69 6.74 8.32
N GLY A 505 8.02 5.96 7.29
CA GLY A 505 8.16 4.51 7.36
C GLY A 505 6.87 3.74 7.07
N LEU A 506 7.04 2.48 6.65
CA LEU A 506 5.96 1.62 6.16
C LEU A 506 4.92 1.32 7.24
N LYS A 507 5.36 0.93 8.44
CA LYS A 507 4.46 0.54 9.56
C LYS A 507 3.51 1.66 9.97
N LYS A 508 4.02 2.89 10.12
CA LYS A 508 3.20 4.05 10.50
C LYS A 508 2.26 4.46 9.37
N THR A 509 2.71 4.35 8.13
CA THR A 509 1.88 4.59 6.96
C THR A 509 0.75 3.55 6.85
N HIS A 510 1.01 2.29 7.16
CA HIS A 510 0.00 1.24 7.24
C HIS A 510 -1.08 1.56 8.29
N LEU A 511 -0.68 1.98 9.50
CA LEU A 511 -1.64 2.42 10.53
C LEU A 511 -2.51 3.59 10.04
N GLN A 512 -1.95 4.55 9.31
CA GLN A 512 -2.73 5.64 8.71
C GLN A 512 -3.82 5.11 7.77
N HIS A 513 -3.48 4.13 6.92
CA HIS A 513 -4.41 3.54 5.99
C HIS A 513 -5.53 2.77 6.69
N LEU A 514 -5.20 2.06 7.77
CA LEU A 514 -6.19 1.40 8.63
C LEU A 514 -7.14 2.41 9.30
N CYS A 515 -6.62 3.48 9.89
CA CYS A 515 -7.44 4.55 10.47
C CYS A 515 -8.35 5.20 9.41
N THR A 516 -7.82 5.41 8.20
CA THR A 516 -8.58 5.98 7.07
C THR A 516 -9.70 5.04 6.63
N ALA A 517 -9.42 3.75 6.46
CA ALA A 517 -10.41 2.74 6.10
C ALA A 517 -11.49 2.62 7.17
N THR A 518 -11.10 2.60 8.44
CA THR A 518 -12.04 2.52 9.56
C THR A 518 -12.95 3.74 9.62
N ALA A 519 -12.38 4.95 9.52
CA ALA A 519 -13.14 6.19 9.43
C ALA A 519 -14.10 6.18 8.24
N ARG A 520 -13.67 5.62 7.10
CA ARG A 520 -14.55 5.52 5.95
C ARG A 520 -15.71 4.58 6.19
N ASN A 521 -15.46 3.41 6.77
CA ASN A 521 -16.48 2.42 7.13
C ASN A 521 -17.50 3.01 8.09
N VAL A 522 -17.06 3.66 9.17
CA VAL A 522 -17.96 4.24 10.18
C VAL A 522 -18.94 5.22 9.55
N VAL A 523 -18.48 6.15 8.70
CA VAL A 523 -19.39 7.08 8.02
C VAL A 523 -20.36 6.34 7.09
N ARG A 524 -19.91 5.32 6.34
CA ARG A 524 -20.81 4.55 5.46
C ARG A 524 -21.88 3.79 6.23
N VAL A 525 -21.52 3.25 7.39
CA VAL A 525 -22.47 2.56 8.28
C VAL A 525 -23.49 3.54 8.82
N ILE A 526 -23.06 4.71 9.32
CA ILE A 526 -23.97 5.76 9.79
C ILE A 526 -24.92 6.18 8.67
N ASP A 527 -24.41 6.45 7.47
CA ASP A 527 -25.21 6.86 6.31
C ASP A 527 -26.27 5.82 5.93
N HIS A 528 -25.90 4.54 6.03
CA HIS A 528 -26.78 3.42 5.73
C HIS A 528 -27.87 3.24 6.81
N LEU A 529 -27.50 3.32 8.08
CA LEU A 529 -28.43 3.13 9.20
C LEU A 529 -29.33 4.35 9.45
N THR A 530 -28.90 5.55 9.04
CA THR A 530 -29.65 6.80 9.21
C THR A 530 -29.86 7.55 7.89
N PRO A 531 -30.63 6.96 6.94
CA PRO A 531 -30.83 7.55 5.63
C PRO A 531 -31.56 8.89 5.75
N GLY A 532 -30.88 9.98 5.38
CA GLY A 532 -31.43 11.34 5.38
C GLY A 532 -30.66 12.35 6.24
N ILE A 533 -29.78 11.89 7.15
CA ILE A 533 -28.89 12.78 7.91
C ILE A 533 -27.81 13.37 6.99
N LEU A 534 -27.22 12.56 6.11
CA LEU A 534 -26.33 13.06 5.06
C LEU A 534 -27.08 13.42 3.78
N ARG A 535 -26.61 14.49 3.11
CA ARG A 535 -27.18 14.95 1.84
C ARG A 535 -27.12 13.84 0.79
N LYS A 536 -28.27 13.56 0.17
CA LYS A 536 -28.33 12.68 -1.01
C LYS A 536 -27.33 13.15 -2.08
N PRO A 537 -26.65 12.24 -2.79
CA PRO A 537 -25.75 12.61 -3.89
C PRO A 537 -26.50 13.50 -4.87
N TYR A 538 -25.85 14.58 -5.31
CA TYR A 538 -26.41 15.46 -6.32
C TYR A 538 -26.65 14.66 -7.60
N LYS A 539 -27.92 14.47 -7.95
CA LYS A 539 -28.32 14.00 -9.28
C LYS A 539 -28.39 15.22 -10.19
N SER A 540 -27.57 15.23 -11.24
CA SER A 540 -27.61 16.29 -12.26
C SER A 540 -29.03 16.40 -12.85
N SER A 541 -29.42 17.60 -13.26
CA SER A 541 -30.71 17.82 -13.93
C SER A 541 -30.88 16.91 -15.14
N PHE A 542 -29.80 16.65 -15.88
CA PHE A 542 -29.78 15.72 -17.01
C PHE A 542 -30.09 14.27 -16.58
N SER A 543 -29.45 13.76 -15.53
CA SER A 543 -29.74 12.41 -15.01
C SER A 543 -31.16 12.28 -14.45
N LYS A 544 -31.73 13.36 -13.91
CA LYS A 544 -33.13 13.37 -13.47
C LYS A 544 -34.08 13.22 -14.66
N ILE A 545 -33.82 13.93 -15.77
CA ILE A 545 -34.60 13.83 -17.00
C ILE A 545 -34.52 12.42 -17.59
N LEU A 546 -33.33 11.81 -17.63
CA LEU A 546 -33.17 10.42 -18.10
C LEU A 546 -33.89 9.40 -17.22
N ALA A 547 -33.93 9.61 -15.91
CA ALA A 547 -34.65 8.72 -14.98
C ALA A 547 -36.17 8.87 -15.07
N THR A 548 -36.67 10.00 -15.59
CA THR A 548 -38.09 10.23 -15.91
C THR A 548 -38.42 9.93 -17.38
N GLY A 549 -37.45 9.44 -18.16
CA GLY A 549 -37.58 9.17 -19.59
C GLY A 549 -37.68 7.68 -19.90
N ALA A 550 -38.85 7.11 -19.59
CA ALA A 550 -39.50 5.99 -20.29
C ALA A 550 -41.01 6.13 -20.07
#